data_AF-A0A1C2H7S8-F1
#
_entry.id   AF-A0A1C2H7S8-F1
#
_cell.length_a   1.000
_cell.length_b   1.000
_cell.length_c   1.000
_cell.angle_alpha   90.00
_cell.angle_beta   90.00
_cell.angle_gamma   90.00
#
_symmetry.space_group_name_H-M   'P 1'
#
loop_
_entity.id
_entity.type
_entity.pdbx_description
1 polymer ?
#
loop_
_entity_poly.entity_id
_entity_poly.type
_entity_poly.pdbx_seq_one_letter_code
_entity_poly.pdbx_strand_id
1 'polypeptide(L)' 'MSRNEILRATQRLGRSIWKKGTDYHARSRVEAQMNHLKLLGDRIMSRDPDRQTAEIQIRIAIMNRCSALGQAEIKAVG' A
#
# COMPACT_ATOMS: atom_id res chain seq x y z
N MET A 1 1.35 1.49 19.63
CA MET A 1 0.08 2.22 19.82
C MET A 1 -1.06 1.24 19.66
N SER A 2 -1.89 1.10 20.69
CA SER A 2 -3.10 0.28 20.63
C SER A 2 -4.23 1.01 19.90
N ARG A 3 -5.18 0.26 19.35
CA ARG A 3 -6.36 0.80 18.65
C ARG A 3 -7.18 1.78 19.51
N ASN A 4 -7.21 1.56 20.83
CA ASN A 4 -7.93 2.43 21.77
C ASN A 4 -7.22 3.78 21.98
N GLU A 5 -5.89 3.82 21.95
CA GLU A 5 -5.14 5.07 22.07
C GLU A 5 -5.36 5.97 20.85
N ILE A 6 -5.42 5.35 19.66
CA ILE A 6 -5.74 6.03 18.39
C ILE A 6 -7.13 6.67 18.44
N LEU A 7 -8.13 5.93 18.91
CA LEU A 7 -9.51 6.42 19.05
C LEU A 7 -9.60 7.59 20.03
N ARG A 8 -8.95 7.48 21.19
CA ARG A 8 -8.90 8.56 22.20
C ARG A 8 -8.16 9.79 21.68
N ALA A 9 -7.04 9.61 20.99
CA ALA A 9 -6.30 10.71 20.37
C ALA A 9 -7.12 11.40 19.26
N THR A 10 -7.85 10.64 18.45
CA THR A 10 -8.72 11.17 17.38
C THR A 10 -9.87 12.00 17.95
N GLN A 11 -10.50 11.55 19.05
CA GLN A 11 -11.55 12.30 19.73
C GLN A 11 -11.03 13.60 20.35
N ARG A 12 -9.82 13.57 20.92
CA ARG A 12 -9.27 14.71 21.68
C ARG A 12 -8.58 15.77 20.82
N LEU A 13 -7.94 15.36 19.72
CA LEU A 13 -7.13 16.23 18.86
C LEU A 13 -7.80 16.53 17.51
N GLY A 14 -8.91 15.87 17.20
CA GLY A 14 -9.59 15.98 15.92
C GLY A 14 -8.94 15.15 14.80
N ARG A 15 -9.76 14.74 13.84
CA ARG A 15 -9.40 13.79 12.77
C ARG A 15 -8.30 14.29 11.84
N SER A 16 -8.27 15.59 11.52
CA SER A 16 -7.29 16.17 10.59
C SER A 16 -5.88 16.19 11.17
N ILE A 17 -5.75 16.58 12.44
CA ILE A 17 -4.48 16.59 13.18
C ILE A 17 -3.99 15.16 13.41
N TRP A 18 -4.90 14.25 13.78
CA TRP A 18 -4.57 12.84 13.92
C TRP A 18 -4.07 12.20 12.61
N LYS A 19 -4.71 12.49 11.47
CA LYS A 19 -4.25 12.00 10.15
C LYS A 19 -2.84 12.49 9.79
N LYS A 20 -2.54 13.76 10.09
CA LYS A 20 -1.21 14.35 9.86
C LYS A 20 -0.16 13.71 10.78
N GLY A 21 -0.48 13.47 12.05
CA GLY A 21 0.45 12.91 13.04
C GLY A 21 0.69 11.39 12.95
N THR A 22 -0.12 10.65 12.19
CA THR A 22 -0.03 9.18 12.08
C THR A 22 0.53 8.68 10.75
N ASP A 23 1.03 9.60 9.90
CA ASP A 23 1.38 9.31 8.51
C ASP A 23 0.31 8.47 7.78
N TYR A 24 -0.94 8.91 7.97
CA TYR A 24 -2.10 8.24 7.43
C TYR A 24 -2.02 8.07 5.90
N HIS A 25 -1.35 9.00 5.22
CA HIS A 25 -1.17 8.95 3.77
C HIS A 25 -0.24 7.83 3.34
N ALA A 26 0.93 7.65 3.97
CA ALA A 26 1.78 6.50 3.64
C ALA A 26 1.08 5.17 3.95
N ARG A 27 0.41 5.09 5.11
CA ARG A 27 -0.36 3.90 5.48
C ARG A 27 -1.44 3.56 4.45
N SER A 28 -2.22 4.55 4.03
CA SER A 28 -3.27 4.36 3.03
C SER A 28 -2.71 3.92 1.67
N ARG A 29 -1.54 4.43 1.26
CA ARG A 29 -0.85 4.01 0.03
C ARG A 29 -0.40 2.56 0.11
N VAL A 30 0.18 2.14 1.24
CA VAL A 30 0.58 0.75 1.46
C VAL A 30 -0.64 -0.18 1.46
N GLU A 31 -1.73 0.20 2.13
CA GLU A 31 -2.98 -0.58 2.13
C GLU A 31 -3.54 -0.76 0.71
N ALA A 32 -3.50 0.29 -0.12
CA ALA A 32 -3.89 0.21 -1.53
C ALA A 32 -2.98 -0.71 -2.35
N GLN A 33 -1.65 -0.63 -2.17
CA GLN A 33 -0.71 -1.54 -2.82
C GLN A 33 -0.92 -3.00 -2.40
N MET A 34 -1.15 -3.25 -1.11
CA MET A 34 -1.45 -4.60 -0.61
C MET A 34 -2.77 -5.13 -1.17
N ASN A 35 -3.76 -4.27 -1.39
CA ASN A 35 -5.00 -4.67 -2.07
C ASN A 35 -4.72 -5.10 -3.52
N HIS A 36 -3.92 -4.35 -4.29
CA HIS A 36 -3.52 -4.76 -5.64
C HIS A 36 -2.75 -6.09 -5.66
N LEU A 37 -1.84 -6.31 -4.71
CA LEU A 37 -1.09 -7.56 -4.61
C LEU A 37 -2.02 -8.79 -4.43
N LYS A 38 -3.09 -8.62 -3.64
CA LYS A 38 -4.13 -9.65 -3.43
C LYS A 38 -5.00 -9.87 -4.66
N LEU A 39 -5.31 -8.81 -5.42
CA LEU A 39 -6.10 -8.93 -6.64
C LEU A 39 -5.38 -9.70 -7.77
N LEU A 40 -4.05 -9.76 -7.74
CA LEU A 40 -3.27 -10.52 -8.72
C LEU A 40 -3.37 -12.06 -8.54
N GLY A 41 -4.02 -12.54 -7.48
CA GLY A 41 -4.36 -13.96 -7.34
C GLY A 41 -4.87 -14.32 -5.94
N ASP A 42 -5.82 -15.25 -5.88
CA ASP A 42 -6.62 -15.61 -4.70
C ASP A 42 -5.84 -15.85 -3.40
N ARG A 43 -4.66 -16.50 -3.49
CA ARG A 43 -3.74 -16.74 -2.37
C ARG A 43 -2.34 -17.03 -2.89
N ILE A 44 -1.34 -17.00 -2.01
CA ILE A 44 -0.02 -17.57 -2.30
C ILE A 44 -0.18 -19.09 -2.36
N MET A 45 0.02 -19.67 -3.54
CA MET A 45 -0.35 -21.07 -3.81
C MET A 45 0.77 -22.05 -3.45
N SER A 46 2.02 -21.61 -3.49
CA SER A 46 3.15 -22.46 -3.11
C SER A 46 3.15 -22.77 -1.61
N ARG A 47 3.46 -24.02 -1.27
CA ARG A 47 3.76 -24.45 0.11
C ARG A 47 5.25 -24.34 0.47
N ASP A 48 6.11 -24.23 -0.55
CA ASP A 48 7.55 -24.09 -0.40
C ASP A 48 7.92 -22.60 -0.23
N PRO A 49 8.65 -22.20 0.83
CA PRO A 49 8.95 -20.80 1.16
C PRO A 49 9.70 -20.03 0.06
N ASP A 50 10.62 -20.69 -0.65
CA ASP A 50 11.39 -20.04 -1.71
C ASP A 50 10.48 -19.74 -2.90
N ARG A 51 9.60 -20.69 -3.24
CA ARG A 51 8.57 -20.49 -4.25
C ARG A 51 7.50 -19.47 -3.84
N GLN A 52 7.17 -19.34 -2.55
CA GLN A 52 6.31 -18.24 -2.06
C GLN A 52 6.97 -16.88 -2.27
N THR A 53 8.26 -16.79 -1.98
CA THR A 53 9.05 -15.57 -2.19
C THR A 53 9.09 -15.19 -3.66
N ALA A 54 9.35 -16.15 -4.54
CA ALA A 54 9.32 -15.94 -5.99
C ALA A 54 7.94 -15.45 -6.47
N GLU A 55 6.85 -16.07 -5.98
CA GLU A 55 5.49 -15.65 -6.32
C GLU A 55 5.23 -14.17 -5.93
N ILE A 56 5.63 -13.77 -4.73
CA ILE A 56 5.50 -12.38 -4.26
C ILE A 56 6.34 -11.43 -5.10
N GLN A 57 7.60 -11.78 -5.39
CA GLN A 57 8.49 -10.95 -6.20
C GLN A 57 7.95 -10.75 -7.62
N ILE A 58 7.39 -11.79 -8.24
CA ILE A 58 6.76 -11.70 -9.57
C ILE A 58 5.56 -10.75 -9.52
N ARG A 59 4.68 -10.86 -8.52
CA ARG A 59 3.53 -9.96 -8.39
C ARG A 59 3.98 -8.50 -8.18
N ILE A 60 5.04 -8.26 -7.40
CA ILE A 60 5.63 -6.93 -7.23
C ILE A 60 6.18 -6.40 -8.56
N ALA A 61 6.89 -7.23 -9.34
CA ALA A 61 7.41 -6.84 -10.64
C ALA A 61 6.29 -6.43 -11.61
N ILE A 62 5.18 -7.18 -11.64
CA ILE A 62 3.98 -6.83 -12.41
C ILE A 62 3.41 -5.48 -11.96
N MET A 63 3.21 -5.27 -10.66
CA MET A 63 2.68 -4.01 -10.12
C MET A 63 3.56 -2.80 -10.48
N ASN A 64 4.88 -2.96 -10.38
CA ASN A 64 5.84 -1.92 -10.73
C ASN A 64 5.77 -1.60 -12.23
N ARG A 65 5.65 -2.63 -13.08
CA ARG A 65 5.51 -2.44 -14.53
C ARG A 65 4.19 -1.73 -14.89
N CYS A 66 3.07 -2.11 -14.28
CA CYS A 66 1.80 -1.40 -14.47
C CYS A 66 1.89 0.06 -14.03
N SER A 67 2.57 0.33 -12.92
CA SER A 67 2.78 1.70 -12.43
C SER A 67 3.62 2.53 -13.41
N ALA A 68 4.68 1.95 -13.96
CA ALA A 68 5.52 2.61 -14.97
C ALA A 68 4.75 2.88 -16.27
N LEU A 69 3.89 1.96 -16.71
CA LEU A 69 3.07 2.13 -17.91
C LEU A 69 1.94 3.15 -17.71
N GLY A 70 1.40 3.27 -16.48
CA GLY A 70 0.34 4.22 -16.14
C GLY A 70 0.83 5.64 -15.83
N GLN A 71 2.15 5.86 -15.76
CA GLN A 71 2.70 7.20 -15.59
C GLN A 71 2.66 7.96 -16.92
N ALA A 72 1.81 8.99 -16.99
CA ALA A 72 1.85 9.94 -18.09
C ALA A 72 3.13 10.79 -18.01
N GLU A 73 3.84 10.94 -19.12
CA GLU A 73 4.90 11.94 -19.24
C GLU A 73 4.27 13.34 -19.26
N ILE A 74 4.29 14.04 -18.13
CA ILE A 74 3.93 15.46 -18.11
C ILE A 74 5.15 16.26 -18.56
N LYS A 75 5.17 16.68 -19.83
CA LYS A 75 6.15 17.65 -20.34
C LYS A 75 5.61 19.06 -20.17
N ALA A 76 6.34 19.90 -19.44
CA ALA A 76 6.10 21.33 -19.45
C ALA A 76 6.45 21.87 -20.83
N VAL A 77 5.47 22.47 -21.51
CA VAL A 77 5.69 23.18 -22.77
C VAL A 77 5.92 24.64 -22.42
N GLY A 78 7.13 25.13 -22.71
CA GLY A 78 7.49 26.55 -22.64
C GLY A 78 7.44 27.21 -24.00
#